data_AF-A0A8C6M157-F1
#
_entry.id   AF-A0A8C6M157-F1
#
_cell.length_a   1.000
_cell.length_b   1.000
_cell.length_c   1.000
_cell.angle_alpha   90.00
_cell.angle_beta   90.00
_cell.angle_gamma   90.00
#
_symmetry.space_group_name_H-M   'P 1'
#
loop_
_entity.id
_entity.type
_entity.pdbx_description
1 polymer ?
#
loop_
_entity_poly.entity_id
_entity_poly.type
_entity_poly.pdbx_seq_one_letter_code
_entity_poly.pdbx_strand_id
1 'polypeptide(L)'
;MCQGLSYNSTFMPNVLNHYDQQTAALAMEPFHPMVNLRCSPELRMFLCALYAPVCMEYGRVTLPCRRLCLQARSDCYKLMEMFGVVWPEEMNCDSCYRRLNC
;
A
#
# COMPACT_ATOMS: atom_id res chain seq x y z
N MET A 1 -7.74 4.85 6.78
CA MET A 1 -6.31 4.52 6.56
C MET A 1 -5.45 5.70 6.08
N CYS A 2 -5.70 6.26 4.89
CA CYS A 2 -4.76 7.15 4.17
C CYS A 2 -5.04 8.65 4.31
N GLN A 3 -5.44 9.10 5.51
CA GLN A 3 -5.67 10.51 5.82
C GLN A 3 -4.44 11.14 6.49
N GLY A 4 -4.20 12.44 6.31
CA GLY A 4 -3.07 13.14 6.95
C GLY A 4 -1.69 12.75 6.40
N LEU A 5 -1.62 12.34 5.13
CA LEU A 5 -0.36 12.17 4.39
C LEU A 5 0.10 13.52 3.82
N SER A 6 1.25 13.55 3.15
CA SER A 6 1.77 14.76 2.49
C SER A 6 0.96 15.22 1.27
N TYR A 7 -0.05 14.46 0.86
CA TYR A 7 -0.90 14.73 -0.29
C TYR A 7 -2.39 14.59 0.08
N ASN A 8 -3.23 15.37 -0.59
CA ASN A 8 -4.68 15.45 -0.33
C ASN A 8 -5.53 14.89 -1.47
N SER A 9 -4.93 14.46 -2.58
CA SER A 9 -5.64 13.96 -3.76
C SER A 9 -5.01 12.67 -4.25
N THR A 10 -5.86 11.69 -4.58
CA THR A 10 -5.46 10.38 -5.11
C THR A 10 -5.85 10.24 -6.56
N PHE A 11 -5.05 9.53 -7.34
CA PHE A 11 -5.40 9.14 -8.71
C PHE A 11 -6.26 7.87 -8.73
N MET A 12 -7.18 7.77 -9.69
CA MET A 12 -7.97 6.56 -9.98
C MET A 12 -7.97 6.26 -11.49
N PRO A 13 -7.94 4.98 -11.92
CA PRO A 13 -7.84 3.79 -11.07
C PRO A 13 -6.51 3.69 -10.33
N ASN A 14 -6.52 3.09 -9.14
CA ASN A 14 -5.29 2.92 -8.36
C ASN A 14 -4.39 1.80 -8.94
N VAL A 15 -3.23 1.57 -8.32
CA VAL A 15 -2.24 0.56 -8.80
C VAL A 15 -2.81 -0.85 -8.86
N LEU A 16 -3.84 -1.11 -8.04
CA LEU A 16 -4.52 -2.40 -7.93
C LEU A 16 -5.82 -2.45 -8.75
N ASN A 17 -6.00 -1.52 -9.70
CA ASN A 17 -7.16 -1.41 -10.59
C ASN A 17 -8.52 -1.21 -9.91
N HIS A 18 -8.55 -0.66 -8.68
CA HIS A 18 -9.81 -0.18 -8.12
C HIS A 18 -10.18 1.15 -8.79
N TYR A 19 -11.42 1.27 -9.27
CA TYR A 19 -11.90 2.45 -10.00
C TYR A 19 -12.44 3.56 -9.09
N ASP A 20 -12.67 3.25 -7.81
CA ASP A 20 -13.21 4.19 -6.83
C ASP A 20 -12.58 3.96 -5.44
N GLN A 21 -12.65 5.00 -4.60
CA GLN A 21 -12.05 4.97 -3.26
C GLN A 21 -12.80 4.06 -2.28
N GLN A 22 -14.09 3.79 -2.49
CA GLN A 22 -14.88 2.95 -1.61
C GLN A 22 -14.46 1.49 -1.75
N THR A 23 -14.32 1.00 -2.99
CA THR A 23 -13.80 -0.34 -3.27
C THR A 23 -12.38 -0.50 -2.76
N ALA A 24 -11.50 0.49 -3.00
CA ALA A 24 -10.14 0.48 -2.47
C ALA A 24 -10.09 0.45 -0.93
N ALA A 25 -10.99 1.18 -0.26
CA ALA A 25 -11.08 1.20 1.20
C ALA A 25 -11.52 -0.14 1.77
N LEU A 26 -12.54 -0.78 1.18
CA LEU A 26 -12.99 -2.11 1.57
C LEU A 26 -11.88 -3.16 1.40
N ALA A 27 -11.11 -3.10 0.32
CA ALA A 27 -9.98 -3.99 0.09
C ALA A 27 -8.81 -3.77 1.07
N MET A 28 -8.71 -2.58 1.68
CA MET A 28 -7.74 -2.31 2.76
C MET A 28 -8.19 -2.77 4.15
N GLU A 29 -9.49 -3.07 4.35
CA GLU A 29 -10.04 -3.39 5.67
C GLU A 29 -9.26 -4.46 6.44
N PRO A 30 -8.87 -5.59 5.81
CA PRO A 30 -8.11 -6.65 6.49
C PRO A 30 -6.76 -6.20 7.08
N PHE A 31 -6.19 -5.10 6.59
CA PHE A 31 -4.90 -4.58 7.05
C PHE A 31 -5.00 -3.62 8.24
N HIS A 32 -6.20 -3.18 8.65
CA HIS A 32 -6.38 -2.29 9.81
C HIS A 32 -5.72 -2.80 11.10
N PRO A 33 -5.87 -4.08 11.50
CA PRO A 33 -5.24 -4.58 12.73
C PRO A 33 -3.72 -4.43 12.72
N MET A 34 -3.07 -4.74 11.60
CA MET A 34 -1.61 -4.62 11.44
C MET A 34 -1.12 -3.18 11.54
N VAL A 35 -1.84 -2.25 10.90
CA VAL A 35 -1.53 -0.81 10.95
C VAL A 35 -1.74 -0.26 12.36
N ASN A 36 -2.82 -0.66 13.04
CA ASN A 36 -3.13 -0.20 14.41
C ASN A 36 -2.14 -0.76 15.44
N LEU A 37 -1.71 -2.02 15.28
CA LEU A 37 -0.68 -2.65 16.10
C LEU A 37 0.74 -2.21 15.74
N ARG A 38 0.89 -1.41 14.66
CA ARG A 38 2.16 -0.81 14.22
C ARG A 38 3.29 -1.83 14.07
N CYS A 39 3.00 -2.95 13.41
CA CYS A 39 4.02 -3.97 13.13
C CYS A 39 5.22 -3.45 12.34
N SER A 40 4.99 -2.46 11.46
CA SER A 40 6.00 -1.78 10.67
C SER A 40 5.64 -0.31 10.52
N PRO A 41 6.58 0.64 10.70
CA PRO A 41 6.32 2.04 10.37
C PRO A 41 6.08 2.27 8.87
N GLU A 42 6.57 1.37 8.01
CA GLU A 42 6.46 1.44 6.56
C GLU A 42 5.11 0.93 6.02
N LEU A 43 4.40 0.05 6.75
CA LEU A 43 3.21 -0.63 6.22
C LEU A 43 2.12 0.34 5.77
N ARG A 44 1.78 1.34 6.60
CA ARG A 44 0.74 2.32 6.25
C ARG A 44 1.10 3.10 4.99
N MET A 45 2.36 3.53 4.87
CA MET A 45 2.84 4.27 3.70
C MET A 45 2.82 3.38 2.45
N PHE A 46 3.24 2.13 2.57
CA PHE A 46 3.20 1.16 1.49
C PHE A 46 1.77 0.88 0.99
N LEU A 47 0.83 0.61 1.90
CA LEU A 47 -0.59 0.41 1.54
C LEU A 47 -1.15 1.64 0.84
N CYS A 48 -0.93 2.83 1.38
CA CYS A 48 -1.44 4.05 0.76
C CYS A 48 -0.82 4.33 -0.61
N ALA A 49 0.45 3.97 -0.85
CA ALA A 49 1.07 4.09 -2.17
C ALA A 49 0.41 3.18 -3.23
N LEU A 50 -0.21 2.07 -2.84
CA LEU A 50 -0.91 1.17 -3.75
C LEU A 50 -2.40 1.50 -3.88
N TYR A 51 -3.09 1.66 -2.76
CA TYR A 51 -4.55 1.82 -2.70
C TYR A 51 -5.01 3.27 -2.91
N ALA A 52 -4.20 4.25 -2.55
CA ALA A 52 -4.52 5.68 -2.65
C ALA A 52 -3.29 6.47 -3.16
N PRO A 53 -2.76 6.15 -4.36
CA PRO A 53 -1.53 6.76 -4.86
C PRO A 53 -1.68 8.26 -5.05
N VAL A 54 -0.59 9.01 -4.82
CA VAL A 54 -0.56 10.46 -5.03
C VAL A 54 -1.01 10.82 -6.45
N CYS A 55 -1.90 11.80 -6.57
CA CYS A 55 -2.27 12.36 -7.86
C CYS A 55 -1.13 13.25 -8.38
N MET A 56 -0.40 12.79 -9.40
CA MET A 56 0.60 13.61 -10.09
C MET A 56 -0.01 14.29 -11.31
N GLU A 57 0.56 15.44 -11.69
CA GLU A 57 0.27 16.06 -12.98
C GLU A 57 0.56 15.07 -14.11
N TYR A 58 -0.26 15.10 -15.17
CA TYR A 58 -0.20 14.19 -16.33
C TYR A 58 -0.70 12.75 -16.14
N GLY A 59 -1.42 12.44 -15.06
CA GLY A 59 -2.08 11.13 -14.90
C GLY A 59 -1.09 9.96 -14.72
N ARG A 60 0.13 10.26 -14.26
CA ARG A 60 1.14 9.25 -13.94
C ARG A 60 0.95 8.77 -12.50
N VAL A 61 0.99 7.45 -12.30
CA VAL A 61 0.97 6.82 -10.99
C VAL A 61 2.38 6.36 -10.62
N THR A 62 2.84 6.68 -9.41
CA THR A 62 4.11 6.15 -8.88
C THR A 62 3.90 4.81 -8.19
N LEU A 63 4.74 3.83 -8.51
CA LEU A 63 4.81 2.58 -7.75
C LEU A 63 5.68 2.78 -6.49
N PRO A 64 5.39 2.07 -5.38
CA PRO A 64 6.25 2.12 -4.21
C PRO A 64 7.60 1.48 -4.49
N CYS A 65 8.57 1.81 -3.63
CA CYS A 65 9.90 1.22 -3.68
C CYS A 65 9.90 -0.23 -3.21
N ARG A 66 10.63 -1.11 -3.93
CA ARG A 66 10.78 -2.52 -3.56
C ARG A 66 11.30 -2.71 -2.13
N ARG A 67 12.21 -1.85 -1.66
CA ARG A 67 12.71 -1.87 -0.27
C ARG A 67 11.58 -1.64 0.74
N LEU A 68 10.70 -0.67 0.48
CA LEU A 68 9.56 -0.35 1.34
C LEU A 68 8.62 -1.55 1.45
N CYS A 69 8.30 -2.18 0.31
CA CYS A 69 7.47 -3.38 0.26
C CYS A 69 8.07 -4.55 1.05
N LEU A 70 9.36 -4.86 0.82
CA LEU A 70 10.02 -5.98 1.48
C LEU A 70 10.07 -5.79 3.00
N GLN A 71 10.31 -4.57 3.46
CA GLN A 71 10.35 -4.23 4.89
C GLN A 71 8.96 -4.36 5.52
N ALA A 72 7.94 -3.71 4.94
CA ALA A 72 6.55 -3.80 5.41
C ALA A 72 6.05 -5.26 5.47
N ARG A 73 6.34 -6.06 4.45
CA ARG A 73 5.97 -7.49 4.42
C ARG A 73 6.68 -8.28 5.50
N SER A 74 8.00 -8.13 5.63
CA SER A 74 8.81 -8.89 6.58
C SER A 74 8.41 -8.61 8.02
N ASP A 75 8.22 -7.34 8.36
CA ASP A 75 7.89 -6.88 9.71
C ASP A 75 6.50 -7.36 10.16
N CYS A 76 5.54 -7.37 9.23
CA CYS A 76 4.14 -7.69 9.54
C CYS A 76 3.74 -9.15 9.29
N TYR A 77 4.62 -9.97 8.69
CA TYR A 77 4.33 -11.34 8.29
C TYR A 77 3.73 -12.20 9.41
N LYS A 78 4.30 -12.16 10.62
CA LYS A 78 3.80 -12.95 11.76
C LYS A 78 2.39 -12.53 12.20
N LEU A 79 2.11 -11.22 12.16
CA LEU A 79 0.78 -10.70 12.50
C LEU A 79 -0.24 -11.07 11.44
N MET A 80 0.14 -11.02 10.17
CA MET A 80 -0.69 -11.48 9.05
C MET A 80 -1.09 -12.95 9.22
N GLU A 81 -0.13 -13.82 9.53
CA GLU A 81 -0.39 -15.24 9.81
C GLU A 81 -1.36 -15.44 10.97
N MET A 82 -1.16 -14.72 12.09
CA MET A 82 -2.05 -14.82 13.25
C MET A 82 -3.49 -14.37 12.97
N PHE A 83 -3.69 -13.36 12.10
CA PHE A 83 -5.01 -12.87 11.72
C PHE A 83 -5.58 -13.58 10.48
N GLY A 84 -4.87 -14.56 9.90
CA GLY A 84 -5.29 -15.26 8.69
C GLY A 84 -5.33 -14.37 7.44
N VAL A 85 -4.57 -13.28 7.42
CA VAL A 85 -4.48 -12.37 6.26
C VAL A 85 -3.34 -12.83 5.36
N VAL A 86 -3.63 -13.04 4.09
CA VAL A 86 -2.63 -13.40 3.08
C VAL A 86 -2.05 -12.14 2.45
N TRP A 87 -0.76 -12.16 2.10
CA TRP A 87 -0.16 -11.09 1.29
C TRP A 87 -0.63 -11.25 -0.17
N PRO A 88 -1.41 -10.31 -0.72
CA PRO A 88 -1.96 -10.46 -2.07
C PRO A 88 -0.87 -10.52 -3.15
N GLU A 89 -1.12 -11.25 -4.22
CA GLU A 89 -0.17 -11.39 -5.33
C GLU A 89 0.05 -10.06 -6.05
N GLU A 90 -0.98 -9.22 -6.12
CA GLU A 90 -0.92 -7.87 -6.70
C GLU A 90 -0.01 -6.94 -5.89
N MET A 91 0.19 -7.26 -4.60
CA MET A 91 1.10 -6.55 -3.70
C MET A 91 2.52 -7.13 -3.71
N ASN A 92 2.84 -8.05 -4.62
CA ASN A 92 4.17 -8.65 -4.69
C ASN A 92 5.25 -7.57 -4.94
N CYS A 93 6.29 -7.60 -4.11
CA CYS A 93 7.38 -6.64 -4.13
C CYS A 93 8.19 -6.65 -5.43
N ASP A 94 8.06 -7.69 -6.27
CA ASP A 94 8.71 -7.75 -7.58
C ASP A 94 8.09 -6.79 -8.60
N SER A 95 6.83 -6.39 -8.38
CA SER A 95 6.11 -5.39 -9.19
C SER A 95 6.47 -3.94 -8.80
N CYS A 96 7.26 -3.74 -7.74
CA CYS A 96 7.64 -2.42 -7.22
C CYS A 96 8.89 -1.85 -7.93
N TYR A 97 9.09 -0.51 -7.85
CA TYR A 97 10.29 0.11 -8.43
C TYR A 97 11.57 -0.39 -7.77
N ARG A 98 12.57 -0.73 -8.60
CA ARG A 98 13.93 -1.06 -8.16
C ARG A 98 14.68 0.22 -7.80
N ARG A 99 15.69 0.11 -6.92
CA ARG A 99 16.42 1.19 -6.23
C ARG A 99 16.83 2.45 -7.03
N LEU A 100 16.83 2.43 -8.37
CA LEU A 100 17.21 3.57 -9.21
C LEU A 100 16.06 4.55 -9.47
N ASN A 101 14.80 4.13 -9.25
CA ASN A 101 13.59 4.94 -9.48
C ASN A 101 12.85 5.22 -8.15
N CYS A 102 13.65 5.34 -7.09
CA CYS A 102 13.32 5.57 -5.69
C CYS A 102 14.34 6.59 -5.15
#